data_AF-A0A7J7TMA7-F1
#
_entry.id   AF-A0A7J7TMA7-F1
#
_cell.length_a   1.000
_cell.length_b   1.000
_cell.length_c   1.000
_cell.angle_alpha   90.00
_cell.angle_beta   90.00
_cell.angle_gamma   90.00
#
_symmetry.space_group_name_H-M   'P 1'
#
loop_
_entity.id
_entity.type
_entity.pdbx_description
1 polymer ?
#
loop_
_entity_poly.entity_id
_entity_poly.type
_entity_poly.pdbx_seq_one_letter_code
_entity_poly.pdbx_strand_id
1 'polypeptide(L)'
;MEENGERVLMEGKFTHKVNTEGSVWSLEPGKCILVSLNKAGEYWWSAVLEGEEPIDIDQINKERSMATVDEEEHAVLDRLTFDYHQKLQGKPQSHELKVHEMLKKGWDAEGSPFRGQRFDPAMFNISPGAVQF
;
A
#
# COMPACT_ATOMS: atom_id res chain seq x y z
N MET A 1 22.18 29.90 -42.47
CA MET A 1 21.48 28.61 -42.45
C MET A 1 21.44 28.21 -41.00
N GLU A 2 20.33 28.49 -40.32
CA GLU A 2 20.12 28.06 -38.94
C GLU A 2 19.83 26.56 -38.98
N GLU A 3 20.72 25.74 -38.39
CA GLU A 3 20.42 24.33 -38.16
C GLU A 3 19.27 24.28 -37.16
N ASN A 4 18.06 24.09 -37.71
CA ASN A 4 16.84 23.82 -36.98
C ASN A 4 16.88 22.37 -36.45
N GLY A 5 17.92 22.04 -35.68
CA GLY A 5 18.18 20.71 -35.16
C GLY A 5 17.42 20.49 -33.86
N GLU A 6 16.48 19.55 -33.86
CA GLU A 6 15.89 19.04 -32.62
C GLU A 6 17.01 18.49 -31.73
N ARG A 7 17.30 19.18 -30.63
CA ARG A 7 18.26 18.72 -29.63
C ARG A 7 17.56 17.75 -28.69
N VAL A 8 17.92 16.47 -28.80
CA VAL A 8 17.49 15.45 -27.85
C VAL A 8 18.12 15.74 -26.48
N LEU A 9 17.28 15.89 -25.45
CA LEU A 9 17.73 16.16 -24.08
C LEU A 9 18.05 14.86 -23.32
N MET A 10 17.30 13.80 -23.59
CA MET A 10 17.43 12.51 -22.91
C MET A 10 16.92 11.41 -23.84
N GLU A 11 17.73 10.38 -24.03
CA GLU A 11 17.41 9.19 -24.83
C GLU A 11 18.07 7.97 -24.20
N GLY A 12 17.34 6.87 -24.12
CA GLY A 12 17.85 5.62 -23.61
C GLY A 12 16.75 4.66 -23.21
N LYS A 13 17.17 3.50 -22.71
CA LYS A 13 16.28 2.45 -22.20
C LYS A 13 16.18 2.57 -20.68
N PHE A 14 14.96 2.54 -20.14
CA PHE A 14 14.75 2.54 -18.70
C PHE A 14 15.35 1.27 -18.06
N THR A 15 15.94 1.43 -16.87
CA THR A 15 16.49 0.31 -16.10
C THR A 15 15.42 -0.69 -15.65
N HIS A 16 14.19 -0.21 -15.46
CA HIS A 16 13.03 -1.01 -15.06
C HIS A 16 11.80 -0.66 -15.89
N LYS A 17 10.83 -1.57 -15.90
CA LYS A 17 9.56 -1.37 -16.59
C LYS A 17 8.75 -0.25 -15.92
N VAL A 18 8.19 0.63 -16.74
CA VAL A 18 7.23 1.66 -16.33
C VAL A 18 5.85 1.33 -16.86
N ASN A 19 4.82 1.73 -16.11
CA ASN A 19 3.45 1.74 -16.61
C ASN A 19 3.24 3.04 -17.39
N THR A 20 3.23 2.95 -18.72
CA THR A 20 3.05 4.10 -19.61
C THR A 20 1.66 4.71 -19.52
N GLU A 21 0.62 3.93 -19.18
CA GLU A 21 -0.75 4.44 -19.06
C GLU A 21 -0.93 5.33 -17.82
N GLY A 22 -0.22 5.01 -16.74
CA GLY A 22 -0.20 5.80 -15.50
C GLY A 22 0.90 6.86 -15.45
N SER A 23 1.76 6.95 -16.47
CA SER A 23 2.83 7.95 -16.55
C SER A 23 2.34 9.17 -17.31
N VAL A 24 2.74 10.35 -16.86
CA VAL A 24 2.31 11.62 -17.46
C VAL A 24 3.49 12.57 -17.62
N TRP A 25 3.35 13.53 -18.52
CA TRP A 25 4.28 14.64 -18.65
C TRP A 25 3.52 15.95 -18.72
N SER A 26 4.18 17.03 -18.31
CA SER A 26 3.63 18.38 -18.40
C SER A 26 4.73 19.38 -18.74
N LEU A 27 4.35 20.48 -19.38
CA LEU A 27 5.24 21.58 -19.70
C LEU A 27 4.93 22.74 -18.75
N GLU A 28 5.92 23.19 -18.00
CA GLU A 28 5.90 24.44 -17.25
C GLU A 28 6.58 25.53 -18.11
N PRO A 29 5.81 26.42 -18.78
CA PRO A 29 6.36 27.38 -19.74
C PRO A 29 7.44 28.26 -19.12
N GLY A 30 8.58 28.36 -19.80
CA GLY A 30 9.74 29.13 -19.33
C GLY A 30 10.52 28.50 -18.18
N LYS A 31 10.15 27.29 -17.74
CA LYS A 31 10.81 26.60 -16.61
C LYS A 31 11.35 25.23 -17.00
N CYS A 32 10.50 24.22 -17.18
CA CYS A 32 10.93 22.86 -17.51
C CYS A 32 9.81 21.98 -18.08
N ILE A 33 10.21 20.82 -18.63
CA ILE A 33 9.31 19.70 -18.85
C ILE A 33 9.40 18.79 -17.63
N LEU A 34 8.27 18.52 -17.00
CA LEU A 34 8.16 17.59 -15.88
C LEU A 34 7.65 16.25 -16.40
N VAL A 35 8.39 15.18 -16.12
CA VAL A 35 8.01 13.80 -16.48
C VAL A 35 7.79 13.01 -15.20
N SER A 36 6.60 12.44 -15.05
CA SER A 36 6.21 11.60 -13.92
C SER A 36 6.02 10.16 -14.39
N LEU A 37 6.94 9.28 -13.99
CA LEU A 37 6.94 7.87 -14.36
C LEU A 37 6.28 7.02 -13.28
N ASN A 38 5.26 6.25 -13.66
CA ASN A 38 4.64 5.26 -12.80
C ASN A 38 5.43 3.94 -12.89
N LYS A 39 5.99 3.49 -11.76
CA LYS A 39 6.79 2.26 -11.72
C LYS A 39 5.88 1.04 -11.84
N ALA A 40 6.29 0.04 -12.62
CA ALA A 40 5.54 -1.23 -12.71
C ALA A 40 5.71 -2.14 -11.48
N GLY A 41 6.58 -1.78 -10.53
CA GLY A 41 6.80 -2.53 -9.30
C GLY A 41 7.53 -1.71 -8.24
N GLU A 42 7.51 -2.22 -7.01
CA GLU A 42 8.05 -1.55 -5.82
C GLU A 42 9.56 -1.79 -5.68
N TYR A 43 10.34 -1.05 -6.47
CA TYR A 43 11.80 -1.11 -6.43
C TYR A 43 12.41 0.29 -6.31
N TRP A 44 13.50 0.38 -5.55
CA TRP A 44 14.40 1.51 -5.59
C TRP A 44 15.21 1.44 -6.89
N TRP A 45 15.21 2.53 -7.64
CA TRP A 45 15.96 2.62 -8.89
C TRP A 45 17.31 3.23 -8.57
N SER A 46 18.39 2.53 -8.90
CA SER A 46 19.75 3.07 -8.83
C SER A 46 20.02 4.05 -9.99
N ALA A 47 19.31 3.94 -11.10
CA ALA A 47 19.40 4.84 -12.24
C ALA A 47 18.08 4.85 -13.02
N VAL A 48 17.83 5.91 -13.78
CA VAL A 48 16.62 6.01 -14.62
C VAL A 48 16.86 5.25 -15.92
N LEU A 49 17.97 5.52 -16.60
CA LEU A 49 18.36 4.88 -17.85
C LEU A 49 19.53 3.91 -17.65
N GLU A 50 19.58 2.89 -18.51
CA GLU A 50 20.72 1.99 -18.61
C GLU A 50 21.98 2.79 -19.03
N GLY A 51 23.08 2.60 -18.30
CA GLY A 51 24.36 3.26 -18.58
C GLY A 51 24.61 4.58 -17.83
N GLU A 52 23.61 5.09 -17.11
CA GLU A 52 23.82 6.21 -16.17
C GLU A 52 24.65 5.77 -14.96
N GLU A 53 25.31 6.73 -14.31
CA GLU A 53 25.99 6.49 -13.04
C GLU A 53 24.96 6.12 -11.96
N PRO A 54 25.05 4.91 -11.37
CA PRO A 54 24.08 4.46 -10.40
C PRO A 54 24.26 5.16 -9.06
N ILE A 55 23.16 5.51 -8.41
CA ILE A 55 23.16 5.93 -7.01
C ILE A 55 23.25 4.72 -6.08
N ASP A 56 23.83 4.95 -4.90
CA ASP A 56 23.83 3.97 -3.82
C ASP A 56 22.45 3.92 -3.15
N ILE A 57 21.69 2.87 -3.46
CA ILE A 57 20.34 2.63 -2.94
C ILE A 57 20.34 2.49 -1.41
N ASP A 58 21.45 2.04 -0.81
CA ASP A 58 21.52 1.83 0.64
C ASP A 58 21.62 3.14 1.42
N GLN A 59 21.99 4.23 0.76
CA GLN A 59 21.98 5.57 1.35
C GLN A 59 20.62 6.27 1.23
N ILE A 60 19.65 5.66 0.56
CA ILE A 60 18.29 6.22 0.46
C ILE A 60 17.59 6.10 1.81
N ASN A 61 16.94 7.18 2.24
CA ASN A 61 16.05 7.11 3.40
C ASN A 61 14.82 6.26 3.06
N LYS A 62 14.76 5.06 3.63
CA LYS A 62 13.68 4.08 3.45
C LYS A 62 12.48 4.38 4.36
N GLU A 63 12.59 5.36 5.25
CA GLU A 63 11.52 5.74 6.17
C GLU A 63 10.59 6.77 5.52
N ARG A 64 9.28 6.52 5.60
CA ARG A 64 8.25 7.47 5.21
C ARG A 64 7.78 8.21 6.46
N SER A 65 7.75 9.55 6.40
CA SER A 65 7.16 10.34 7.48
C SER A 65 5.66 10.07 7.58
N MET A 66 5.18 9.78 8.79
CA MET A 66 3.76 9.63 9.12
C MET A 66 2.89 10.80 8.64
N ALA A 67 3.46 12.00 8.51
CA ALA A 67 2.75 13.19 8.06
C ALA A 67 2.40 13.19 6.55
N THR A 68 2.93 12.23 5.79
CA THR A 68 2.68 12.10 4.33
C THR A 68 1.75 10.96 3.98
N VAL A 69 1.22 10.27 4.99
CA VAL A 69 0.25 9.18 4.86
C VAL A 69 -1.12 9.81 4.62
N ASP A 70 -1.88 9.28 3.65
CA ASP A 70 -3.23 9.76 3.39
C ASP A 70 -4.25 9.17 4.39
N GLU A 71 -5.48 9.71 4.41
CA GLU A 71 -6.51 9.34 5.39
C GLU A 71 -6.95 7.86 5.27
N GLU A 72 -6.87 7.28 4.07
CA GLU A 72 -7.21 5.87 3.82
C GLU A 72 -6.11 4.93 4.33
N GLU A 73 -4.85 5.28 4.11
CA GLU A 73 -3.68 4.58 4.65
C GLU A 73 -3.60 4.67 6.18
N HIS A 74 -4.07 5.77 6.78
CA HIS A 74 -4.13 5.92 8.24
C HIS A 74 -4.98 4.85 8.92
N ALA A 75 -6.15 4.53 8.37
CA ALA A 75 -7.02 3.50 8.92
C ALA A 75 -6.36 2.10 8.88
N VAL A 76 -5.57 1.82 7.83
CA VAL A 76 -4.81 0.58 7.71
C VAL A 76 -3.70 0.52 8.76
N LEU A 77 -2.96 1.61 8.96
CA LEU A 77 -1.91 1.68 9.97
C LEU A 77 -2.46 1.54 11.39
N ASP A 78 -3.53 2.24 11.73
CA ASP A 78 -4.19 2.13 13.03
C ASP A 78 -4.62 0.69 13.32
N ARG A 79 -5.17 0.01 12.31
CA ARG A 79 -5.53 -1.41 12.41
C ARG A 79 -4.30 -2.28 12.66
N LEU A 80 -3.21 -2.08 11.91
CA LEU A 80 -1.98 -2.84 12.07
C LEU A 80 -1.36 -2.63 13.47
N THR A 81 -1.35 -1.40 13.97
CA THR A 81 -0.88 -1.06 15.31
C THR A 81 -1.74 -1.72 16.38
N PHE A 82 -3.07 -1.68 16.23
CA PHE A 82 -3.99 -2.36 17.13
C PHE A 82 -3.76 -3.88 17.13
N ASP A 83 -3.67 -4.50 15.95
CA ASP A 83 -3.47 -5.95 15.79
C ASP A 83 -2.12 -6.40 16.37
N TYR A 84 -1.09 -5.56 16.24
CA TYR A 84 0.22 -5.79 16.84
C TYR A 84 0.15 -5.79 18.38
N HIS A 85 -0.50 -4.77 18.97
CA HIS A 85 -0.70 -4.71 20.42
C HIS A 85 -1.54 -5.88 20.96
N GLN A 86 -2.63 -6.25 20.28
CA GLN A 86 -3.47 -7.38 20.66
C GLN A 86 -2.68 -8.69 20.65
N LYS A 87 -1.89 -8.92 19.59
CA LYS A 87 -1.03 -10.10 19.47
C LYS A 87 -0.01 -10.20 20.60
N LEU A 88 0.64 -9.11 20.97
CA LEU A 88 1.58 -9.08 22.11
C LEU A 88 0.88 -9.42 23.44
N GLN A 89 -0.40 -9.05 23.59
CA GLN A 89 -1.20 -9.33 24.77
C GLN A 89 -1.90 -10.69 24.73
N GLY A 90 -1.72 -11.49 23.67
CA GLY A 90 -2.45 -12.75 23.46
C GLY A 90 -3.97 -12.56 23.31
N LYS A 91 -4.40 -11.36 22.90
CA LYS A 91 -5.80 -11.00 22.67
C LYS A 91 -6.16 -11.16 21.19
N PRO A 92 -7.45 -11.34 20.86
CA PRO A 92 -7.89 -11.50 19.49
C PRO A 92 -7.64 -10.25 18.65
N GLN A 93 -7.24 -10.44 17.40
CA GLN A 93 -6.99 -9.35 16.44
C GLN A 93 -8.32 -8.76 15.90
N SER A 94 -8.24 -7.61 15.24
CA SER A 94 -9.40 -6.88 14.69
C SER A 94 -10.30 -7.74 13.80
N HIS A 95 -9.72 -8.61 12.97
CA HIS A 95 -10.48 -9.52 12.11
C HIS A 95 -11.24 -10.59 12.93
N GLU A 96 -10.61 -11.15 13.97
CA GLU A 96 -11.23 -12.15 14.84
C GLU A 96 -12.38 -11.54 15.64
N LEU A 97 -12.19 -10.33 16.17
CA LEU A 97 -13.23 -9.56 16.84
C LEU A 97 -14.45 -9.36 15.94
N LYS A 98 -14.23 -8.98 14.68
CA LYS A 98 -15.32 -8.78 13.71
C LYS A 98 -16.07 -10.09 13.43
N VAL A 99 -15.38 -11.21 13.27
CA VAL A 99 -16.02 -12.52 13.11
C VAL A 99 -16.80 -12.91 14.37
N HIS A 100 -16.23 -12.72 15.56
CA HIS A 100 -16.92 -12.99 16.82
C HIS A 100 -18.20 -12.15 16.95
N GLU A 101 -18.18 -10.88 16.56
CA GLU A 101 -19.39 -10.05 16.54
C GLU A 101 -20.44 -10.56 15.56
N MET A 102 -20.04 -10.95 14.35
CA MET A 102 -20.97 -11.51 13.35
C MET A 102 -21.59 -12.82 13.84
N LEU A 103 -20.78 -13.72 14.39
CA LEU A 103 -21.23 -14.98 14.97
C LEU A 103 -22.18 -14.74 16.13
N LYS A 104 -21.84 -13.82 17.05
CA LYS A 104 -22.70 -13.46 18.19
C LYS A 104 -24.04 -12.88 17.73
N LYS A 105 -24.04 -11.98 16.74
CA LYS A 105 -25.29 -11.44 16.17
C LYS A 105 -26.16 -12.54 15.57
N GLY A 106 -25.58 -13.50 14.83
CA GLY A 106 -26.30 -14.66 14.31
C GLY A 106 -26.77 -15.62 15.40
N TRP A 107 -25.98 -15.78 16.45
CA TRP A 107 -26.29 -16.62 17.62
C TRP A 107 -27.54 -16.14 18.36
N ASP A 108 -27.64 -14.83 18.57
CA ASP A 108 -28.72 -14.18 19.30
C ASP A 108 -29.96 -13.85 18.42
N ALA A 109 -29.87 -14.09 17.11
CA ALA A 109 -30.94 -13.79 16.15
C ALA A 109 -32.24 -14.57 16.44
N GLU A 110 -33.38 -13.97 16.09
CA GLU A 110 -34.68 -14.61 16.23
C GLU A 110 -34.80 -15.83 15.30
N GLY A 111 -35.21 -16.98 15.85
CA GLY A 111 -35.22 -18.25 15.13
C GLY A 111 -33.90 -19.02 15.14
N SER A 112 -32.83 -18.47 15.74
CA SER A 112 -31.57 -19.20 15.95
C SER A 112 -31.78 -20.37 16.93
N PRO A 113 -31.31 -21.59 16.61
CA PRO A 113 -31.36 -22.72 17.54
C PRO A 113 -30.47 -22.53 18.77
N PHE A 114 -29.56 -21.54 18.73
CA PHE A 114 -28.63 -21.21 19.79
C PHE A 114 -29.07 -20.03 20.67
N ARG A 115 -30.19 -19.37 20.33
CA ARG A 115 -30.70 -18.20 21.04
C ARG A 115 -30.89 -18.51 22.54
N GLY A 116 -30.27 -17.70 23.40
CA GLY A 116 -30.31 -17.85 24.87
C GLY A 116 -29.20 -18.74 25.44
N GLN A 117 -28.38 -19.39 24.61
CA GLN A 117 -27.16 -20.06 25.05
C GLN A 117 -26.01 -19.05 25.15
N ARG A 118 -25.06 -19.28 26.06
CA ARG A 118 -23.88 -18.41 26.19
C ARG A 118 -22.96 -18.58 24.98
N PHE A 119 -22.69 -17.48 24.27
CA PHE A 119 -21.66 -17.43 23.24
C PHE A 119 -20.26 -17.40 23.87
N ASP A 120 -19.41 -18.36 23.49
CA ASP A 120 -17.99 -18.40 23.86
C ASP A 120 -17.10 -18.23 22.61
N PRO A 121 -16.41 -17.09 22.45
CA PRO A 121 -15.52 -16.82 21.33
C PRO A 121 -14.38 -17.83 21.18
N ALA A 122 -13.90 -18.43 22.28
CA ALA A 122 -12.76 -19.34 22.27
C ALA A 122 -13.06 -20.69 21.59
N MET A 123 -14.34 -20.99 21.31
CA MET A 123 -14.74 -22.18 20.57
C MET A 123 -14.41 -22.12 19.07
N PHE A 124 -14.00 -20.95 18.55
CA PHE A 124 -13.81 -20.72 17.13
C PHE A 124 -12.35 -20.39 16.82
N ASN A 125 -11.72 -21.20 15.97
CA ASN A 125 -10.40 -20.89 15.42
C ASN A 125 -10.57 -20.12 14.11
N ILE A 126 -10.32 -18.81 14.14
CA ILE A 126 -10.57 -17.92 13.00
C ILE A 126 -9.27 -17.77 12.21
N SER A 127 -9.30 -18.12 10.93
CA SER A 127 -8.14 -17.92 10.06
C SER A 127 -8.04 -16.46 9.60
N PRO A 128 -6.82 -15.96 9.32
CA PRO A 128 -6.61 -14.58 8.86
C PRO A 128 -7.37 -14.19 7.57
N GLY A 129 -7.83 -15.18 6.79
CA GLY A 129 -8.60 -14.99 5.56
C GLY A 129 -10.13 -15.08 5.73
N ALA A 130 -10.64 -15.24 6.95
CA ALA A 130 -12.07 -15.46 7.21
C ALA A 130 -12.95 -14.21 6.93
N VAL A 131 -12.35 -13.03 6.81
CA VAL A 131 -13.03 -11.78 6.46
C VAL A 131 -12.23 -11.07 5.38
N GLN A 132 -12.81 -10.94 4.19
CA GLN A 132 -12.34 -9.98 3.19
C GLN A 132 -12.96 -8.62 3.52
N PHE A 133 -12.11 -7.60 3.60
CA PHE A 133 -12.52 -6.21 3.70
C PHE A 133 -12.60 -5.62 2.30
#